data_AF-A0A946FD59-F1
#
_entry.id   AF-A0A946FD59-F1
#
_cell.length_a   1.000
_cell.length_b   1.000
_cell.length_c   1.000
_cell.angle_alpha   90.00
_cell.angle_beta   90.00
_cell.angle_gamma   90.00
#
_symmetry.space_group_name_H-M   'P 1'
#
loop_
_entity.id
_entity.type
_entity.pdbx_description
1 polymer ?
#
loop_
_entity_poly.entity_id
_entity_poly.type
_entity_poly.pdbx_seq_one_letter_code
_entity_poly.pdbx_strand_id
1 'polypeptide(L)'
;MATPFVHLHLHTEYSICDSTVRIPSLMRQCASFGMPAVGLTDQGNLFGLVKFYREAFANGIKPLIGVDLKIRNEDEEDRPFQMVLLVQDLDGYRNLTRLVSRSYLEGQIRGVPMVERDWLDEQSTQGLIAISGGLQGDCGRALISDQLDLAVERLAKWKSLFGDRFYVEVTRMGRPGEEAYLQAAIKIAAEQAVPIVATNDVRFIDAADFSSHEARVCIQLGRTLSDPDRPRDYSEHQYLKTGDEMAALFEDIPEAIENTVEIARRCNLDLRLGETYLPEFPVPDGQTPDSFLKAEAEQGLENFLQRKMLQDDVPAEGFNSMAGPYNKRLADELAVVRDMGFPGYFLIVADFIRWAKDHEIPVGPGRGSGAGSLVAYVIGITDIDPLEFDLLFERFLNPERVSMPDFDIDFCMEGRDKVIEYVADRYGRDRVSQIITYGTMAAKAVIRDVGRVLGHPYGFVDRIAKQVPFEVGIT
;
A
#
# COMPACT_ATOMS: atom_id res chain seq x y z
N MET A 1 -13.69 33.26 -3.08
CA MET A 1 -12.80 32.25 -2.47
C MET A 1 -13.62 30.97 -2.39
N ALA A 2 -13.06 29.82 -2.78
CA ALA A 2 -13.77 28.54 -2.66
C ALA A 2 -14.09 28.26 -1.19
N THR A 3 -15.27 27.71 -0.91
CA THR A 3 -15.65 27.37 0.48
C THR A 3 -14.72 26.27 1.00
N PRO A 4 -14.04 26.46 2.14
CA PRO A 4 -13.05 25.51 2.61
C PRO A 4 -13.74 24.24 3.14
N PHE A 5 -13.58 23.14 2.40
CA PHE A 5 -14.08 21.82 2.74
C PHE A 5 -13.06 20.77 2.29
N VAL A 6 -12.93 19.69 3.07
CA VAL A 6 -12.01 18.58 2.78
C VAL A 6 -12.77 17.26 2.84
N HIS A 7 -12.67 16.45 1.79
CA HIS A 7 -13.19 15.08 1.81
C HIS A 7 -12.34 14.20 2.72
N LEU A 8 -12.94 13.68 3.80
CA LEU A 8 -12.28 12.79 4.77
C LEU A 8 -12.65 11.31 4.59
N HIS A 9 -13.80 11.02 4.00
CA HIS A 9 -14.30 9.68 3.73
C HIS A 9 -14.43 9.47 2.22
N LEU A 10 -13.44 8.80 1.64
CA LEU A 10 -13.31 8.58 0.21
C LEU A 10 -12.59 7.26 -0.04
N HIS A 11 -13.19 6.45 -0.89
CA HIS A 11 -12.58 5.22 -1.40
C HIS A 11 -11.95 5.50 -2.76
N THR A 12 -10.75 4.98 -2.99
CA THR A 12 -10.05 4.98 -4.26
C THR A 12 -10.22 3.63 -4.99
N GLU A 13 -9.59 3.51 -6.14
CA GLU A 13 -9.44 2.26 -6.90
C GLU A 13 -8.90 1.07 -6.08
N TYR A 14 -8.31 1.33 -4.90
CA TYR A 14 -7.80 0.30 -3.98
C TYR A 14 -8.82 -0.16 -2.93
N SER A 15 -9.99 0.47 -2.83
CA SER A 15 -11.21 -0.21 -2.35
C SER A 15 -11.72 -1.12 -3.45
N ILE A 16 -11.09 -2.30 -3.56
CA ILE A 16 -11.24 -3.26 -4.68
C ILE A 16 -12.69 -3.70 -4.90
N CYS A 17 -13.55 -3.58 -3.89
CA CYS A 17 -14.94 -4.00 -3.98
C CYS A 17 -15.89 -2.92 -4.53
N ASP A 18 -15.68 -1.64 -4.24
CA ASP A 18 -16.74 -0.64 -4.42
C ASP A 18 -16.39 0.71 -5.08
N SER A 19 -15.17 1.24 -5.00
CA SER A 19 -14.85 2.52 -5.68
C SER A 19 -14.25 2.43 -7.09
N THR A 20 -14.53 3.44 -7.92
CA THR A 20 -13.96 3.65 -9.26
C THR A 20 -13.00 4.84 -9.33
N VAL A 21 -12.73 5.50 -8.19
CA VAL A 21 -11.92 6.72 -8.13
C VAL A 21 -10.44 6.42 -8.38
N ARG A 22 -9.95 6.82 -9.55
CA ARG A 22 -8.53 6.73 -9.91
C ARG A 22 -7.75 7.85 -9.23
N ILE A 23 -6.66 7.51 -8.52
CA ILE A 23 -5.84 8.47 -7.76
C ILE A 23 -5.40 9.69 -8.61
N PRO A 24 -4.84 9.55 -9.82
CA PRO A 24 -4.43 10.72 -10.60
C PRO A 24 -5.60 11.62 -11.02
N SER A 25 -6.77 11.04 -11.27
CA SER A 25 -7.98 11.83 -11.60
C SER A 25 -8.51 12.56 -10.38
N LEU A 26 -8.50 11.92 -9.21
CA LEU A 26 -8.86 12.54 -7.93
C LEU A 26 -8.00 13.78 -7.66
N MET A 27 -6.66 13.66 -7.77
CA MET A 27 -5.75 14.78 -7.49
C MET A 27 -5.99 15.95 -8.44
N ARG A 28 -6.19 15.70 -9.74
CA ARG A 28 -6.54 16.74 -10.71
C ARG A 28 -7.85 17.43 -10.36
N GLN A 29 -8.86 16.67 -9.97
CA GLN A 29 -10.17 17.23 -9.63
C GLN A 29 -10.10 18.07 -8.35
N CYS A 30 -9.46 17.57 -7.30
CA CYS A 30 -9.22 18.31 -6.06
C CYS A 30 -8.44 19.62 -6.30
N ALA A 31 -7.41 19.60 -7.16
CA ALA A 31 -6.67 20.80 -7.54
C ALA A 31 -7.57 21.81 -8.28
N SER A 32 -8.43 21.33 -9.19
CA SER A 32 -9.39 22.19 -9.91
C SER A 32 -10.42 22.84 -8.98
N PHE A 33 -10.79 22.16 -7.90
CA PHE A 33 -11.70 22.66 -6.86
C PHE A 33 -11.01 23.57 -5.84
N GLY A 34 -9.68 23.69 -5.89
CA GLY A 34 -8.90 24.43 -4.90
C GLY A 34 -8.92 23.78 -3.50
N MET A 35 -9.11 22.46 -3.43
CA MET A 35 -9.09 21.72 -2.17
C MET A 35 -7.65 21.55 -1.66
N PRO A 36 -7.32 22.01 -0.44
CA PRO A 36 -5.94 21.98 0.07
C PRO A 36 -5.51 20.59 0.55
N ALA A 37 -6.47 19.70 0.83
CA ALA A 37 -6.23 18.36 1.36
C ALA A 37 -7.30 17.38 0.89
N VAL A 38 -7.01 16.08 0.93
CA VAL A 38 -7.97 15.01 0.62
C VAL A 38 -7.61 13.70 1.34
N GLY A 39 -8.63 13.00 1.83
CA GLY A 39 -8.54 11.71 2.51
C GLY A 39 -8.33 10.53 1.58
N LEU A 40 -7.43 9.62 1.97
CA LEU A 40 -7.37 8.24 1.50
C LEU A 40 -7.94 7.38 2.61
N THR A 41 -9.15 6.84 2.45
CA THR A 41 -9.81 6.00 3.45
C THR A 41 -10.38 4.76 2.79
N ASP A 42 -9.52 4.01 2.09
CA ASP A 42 -9.90 2.77 1.44
C ASP A 42 -10.41 1.73 2.45
N GLN A 43 -11.22 0.78 1.95
CA GLN A 43 -11.93 -0.20 2.76
C GLN A 43 -10.96 -1.22 3.36
N GLY A 44 -10.68 -1.09 4.65
CA GLY A 44 -9.87 -2.02 5.44
C GLY A 44 -8.41 -2.15 5.00
N ASN A 45 -7.87 -1.22 4.19
CA ASN A 45 -6.52 -1.37 3.62
C ASN A 45 -5.80 -0.03 3.35
N LEU A 46 -4.48 -0.10 3.17
CA LEU A 46 -3.60 1.02 2.80
C LEU A 46 -2.86 0.76 1.48
N PHE A 47 -3.45 -0.03 0.57
CA PHE A 47 -2.77 -0.49 -0.65
C PHE A 47 -2.33 0.65 -1.57
N GLY A 48 -3.14 1.71 -1.65
CA GLY A 48 -2.88 2.89 -2.48
C GLY A 48 -1.97 3.93 -1.85
N LEU A 49 -1.52 3.76 -0.59
CA LEU A 49 -0.92 4.83 0.22
C LEU A 49 0.27 5.52 -0.45
N VAL A 50 1.28 4.76 -0.88
CA VAL A 50 2.52 5.36 -1.44
C VAL A 50 2.22 6.11 -2.74
N LYS A 51 1.33 5.55 -3.59
CA LYS A 51 0.91 6.18 -4.85
C LYS A 51 0.11 7.46 -4.57
N PHE A 52 -0.86 7.39 -3.65
CA PHE A 52 -1.67 8.53 -3.24
C PHE A 52 -0.81 9.65 -2.68
N TYR A 53 0.12 9.33 -1.78
CA TYR A 53 1.03 10.29 -1.17
C TYR A 53 1.85 11.02 -2.24
N ARG A 54 2.51 10.29 -3.14
CA ARG A 54 3.32 10.89 -4.22
C ARG A 54 2.49 11.78 -5.16
N GLU A 55 1.33 11.31 -5.59
CA GLU A 55 0.45 12.07 -6.49
C GLU A 55 -0.14 13.32 -5.82
N ALA A 56 -0.51 13.24 -4.54
CA ALA A 56 -1.01 14.39 -3.78
C ALA A 56 0.06 15.49 -3.68
N PHE A 57 1.27 15.13 -3.26
CA PHE A 57 2.39 16.08 -3.19
C PHE A 57 2.73 16.70 -4.54
N ALA A 58 2.73 15.90 -5.62
CA ALA A 58 2.97 16.41 -6.97
C ALA A 58 1.94 17.45 -7.44
N ASN A 59 0.74 17.44 -6.88
CA ASN A 59 -0.33 18.38 -7.18
C ASN A 59 -0.50 19.47 -6.10
N GLY A 60 0.39 19.55 -5.11
CA GLY A 60 0.32 20.53 -4.02
C GLY A 60 -0.85 20.30 -3.06
N ILE A 61 -1.38 19.08 -2.99
CA ILE A 61 -2.48 18.68 -2.12
C ILE A 61 -1.92 17.91 -0.93
N LYS A 62 -2.38 18.23 0.28
CA LYS A 62 -2.02 17.51 1.49
C LYS A 62 -2.75 16.16 1.57
N PRO A 63 -2.05 15.01 1.57
CA PRO A 63 -2.69 13.72 1.74
C PRO A 63 -3.08 13.50 3.21
N LEU A 64 -4.33 13.08 3.46
CA LEU A 64 -4.78 12.63 4.78
C LEU A 64 -4.95 11.12 4.74
N ILE A 65 -4.06 10.38 5.40
CA ILE A 65 -4.03 8.93 5.33
C ILE A 65 -4.97 8.33 6.37
N GLY A 66 -5.73 7.33 5.98
CA GLY A 66 -6.66 6.63 6.85
C GLY A 66 -7.21 5.35 6.22
N VAL A 67 -8.21 4.76 6.88
CA VAL A 67 -8.89 3.53 6.46
C VAL A 67 -10.37 3.62 6.87
N ASP A 68 -11.28 3.19 5.98
CA ASP A 68 -12.64 2.80 6.38
C ASP A 68 -12.57 1.40 7.01
N LEU A 69 -12.54 1.37 8.34
CA LEU A 69 -12.31 0.17 9.12
C LEU A 69 -13.62 -0.61 9.34
N LYS A 70 -13.56 -1.91 9.10
CA LYS A 70 -14.63 -2.84 9.48
C LYS A 70 -14.38 -3.36 10.88
N ILE A 71 -15.28 -3.07 11.80
CA ILE A 71 -15.27 -3.58 13.17
C ILE A 71 -16.27 -4.73 13.26
N ARG A 72 -15.87 -5.86 13.83
CA ARG A 72 -16.74 -7.03 13.98
C ARG A 72 -18.00 -6.64 14.75
N ASN A 73 -19.14 -7.08 14.21
CA ASN A 73 -20.42 -7.03 14.88
C ASN A 73 -20.77 -8.45 15.34
N GLU A 74 -20.76 -8.69 16.65
CA GLU A 74 -21.02 -10.02 17.23
C GLU A 74 -22.47 -10.48 16.98
N ASP A 75 -23.41 -9.54 16.87
CA ASP A 75 -24.83 -9.84 16.63
C ASP A 75 -25.13 -10.16 15.16
N GLU A 76 -24.37 -9.55 14.23
CA GLU A 76 -24.55 -9.73 12.77
C GLU A 76 -23.18 -9.81 12.06
N GLU A 77 -22.58 -11.01 12.00
CA GLU A 77 -21.24 -11.20 11.43
C GLU A 77 -21.12 -10.74 9.96
N ASP A 78 -22.19 -10.85 9.17
CA ASP A 78 -22.22 -10.43 7.76
C ASP A 78 -22.35 -8.89 7.60
N ARG A 79 -22.59 -8.17 8.70
CA ARG A 79 -22.77 -6.73 8.71
C ARG A 79 -21.85 -6.14 9.79
N PRO A 80 -20.54 -6.00 9.54
CA PRO A 80 -19.65 -5.30 10.45
C PRO A 80 -20.05 -3.84 10.59
N PHE A 81 -19.65 -3.21 11.69
CA PHE A 81 -19.73 -1.76 11.84
C PHE A 81 -18.62 -1.09 11.03
N GLN A 82 -18.86 0.13 10.57
CA GLN A 82 -17.85 0.96 9.93
C GLN A 82 -17.32 2.04 10.88
N MET A 83 -16.06 2.40 10.73
CA MET A 83 -15.44 3.55 11.39
C MET A 83 -14.27 4.03 10.54
N VAL A 84 -14.25 5.32 10.22
CA VAL A 84 -13.11 5.88 9.50
C VAL A 84 -12.06 6.30 10.50
N LEU A 85 -10.85 5.76 10.35
CA LEU A 85 -9.67 6.15 11.14
C LEU A 85 -8.72 6.96 10.26
N LEU A 86 -8.35 8.15 10.72
CA LEU A 86 -7.36 9.02 10.09
C LEU A 86 -6.10 9.09 10.93
N VAL A 87 -4.96 9.15 10.27
CA VAL A 87 -3.64 9.25 10.88
C VAL A 87 -3.37 10.69 11.27
N GLN A 88 -3.17 10.93 12.57
CA GLN A 88 -2.78 12.23 13.10
C GLN A 88 -1.26 12.46 12.97
N ASP A 89 -0.47 11.42 13.22
CA ASP A 89 1.00 11.47 13.28
C ASP A 89 1.64 10.10 12.96
N LEU A 90 2.97 10.00 13.11
CA LEU A 90 3.72 8.78 12.81
C LEU A 90 3.35 7.59 13.72
N ASP A 91 2.98 7.84 14.98
CA ASP A 91 2.57 6.78 15.91
C ASP A 91 1.19 6.26 15.54
N GLY A 92 0.27 7.15 15.15
CA GLY A 92 -0.99 6.80 14.51
C GLY A 92 -0.80 5.92 13.28
N TYR A 93 0.12 6.29 12.38
CA TYR A 93 0.40 5.49 11.19
C TYR A 93 0.85 4.06 11.53
N ARG A 94 1.75 3.92 12.51
CA ARG A 94 2.22 2.60 12.98
C ARG A 94 1.08 1.79 13.60
N ASN A 95 0.25 2.44 14.41
CA ASN A 95 -0.90 1.81 15.04
C ASN A 95 -1.94 1.34 14.01
N LEU A 96 -2.30 2.20 13.06
CA LEU A 96 -3.22 1.84 11.98
C LEU A 96 -2.68 0.70 11.13
N THR A 97 -1.38 0.74 10.79
CA THR A 97 -0.73 -0.33 10.02
C THR A 97 -0.80 -1.67 10.75
N ARG A 98 -0.58 -1.69 12.08
CA ARG A 98 -0.68 -2.90 12.90
C ARG A 98 -2.12 -3.41 12.96
N LEU A 99 -3.10 -2.54 13.16
CA LEU A 99 -4.52 -2.90 13.20
C LEU A 99 -4.98 -3.51 11.86
N VAL A 100 -4.64 -2.87 10.75
CA VAL A 100 -4.94 -3.37 9.40
C VAL A 100 -4.26 -4.73 9.19
N SER A 101 -2.97 -4.85 9.48
CA SER A 101 -2.24 -6.13 9.33
C SER A 101 -2.87 -7.23 10.16
N ARG A 102 -3.21 -6.95 11.42
CA ARG A 102 -3.87 -7.89 12.32
C ARG A 102 -5.24 -8.33 11.81
N SER A 103 -6.03 -7.43 11.22
CA SER A 103 -7.33 -7.78 10.61
C SER A 103 -7.21 -8.78 9.46
N TYR A 104 -6.13 -8.72 8.67
CA TYR A 104 -5.84 -9.69 7.62
C TYR A 104 -5.26 -11.01 8.15
N LEU A 105 -4.53 -11.00 9.26
CA LEU A 105 -3.90 -12.20 9.81
C LEU A 105 -4.82 -13.00 10.73
N GLU A 106 -5.57 -12.31 11.59
CA GLU A 106 -6.35 -12.90 12.69
C GLU A 106 -7.86 -12.67 12.56
N GLY A 107 -8.27 -11.59 11.88
CA GLY A 107 -9.65 -11.08 11.92
C GLY A 107 -10.51 -11.42 10.70
N GLN A 108 -10.11 -12.39 9.88
CA GLN A 108 -10.86 -12.73 8.68
C GLN A 108 -12.11 -13.55 8.99
N ILE A 109 -13.27 -12.98 8.65
CA ILE A 109 -14.56 -13.70 8.66
C ILE A 109 -15.02 -13.81 7.21
N ARG A 110 -15.14 -15.04 6.70
CA ARG A 110 -15.51 -15.34 5.30
C ARG A 110 -14.65 -14.57 4.28
N GLY A 111 -13.36 -14.37 4.59
CA GLY A 111 -12.41 -13.66 3.73
C GLY A 111 -12.51 -12.12 3.79
N VAL A 112 -13.37 -11.57 4.67
CA VAL A 112 -13.42 -10.13 4.93
C VAL A 112 -12.57 -9.83 6.17
N PRO A 113 -11.52 -9.01 6.08
CA PRO A 113 -10.74 -8.60 7.23
C PRO A 113 -11.57 -7.68 8.12
N MET A 114 -11.68 -8.02 9.39
CA MET A 114 -12.40 -7.24 10.41
C MET A 114 -11.51 -7.05 11.64
N VAL A 115 -11.69 -5.92 12.31
CA VAL A 115 -11.04 -5.64 13.59
C VAL A 115 -11.99 -6.03 14.71
N GLU A 116 -11.49 -6.79 15.68
CA GLU A 116 -12.24 -7.04 16.90
C GLU A 116 -12.32 -5.76 17.73
N ARG A 117 -13.47 -5.53 18.38
CA ARG A 117 -13.70 -4.29 19.14
C ARG A 117 -12.67 -4.08 20.24
N ASP A 118 -12.21 -5.17 20.87
CA ASP A 118 -11.22 -5.14 21.96
C ASP A 118 -9.79 -4.91 21.47
N TRP A 119 -9.53 -4.93 20.16
CA TRP A 119 -8.23 -4.50 19.62
C TRP A 119 -8.10 -2.98 19.56
N LEU A 120 -9.20 -2.25 19.75
CA LEU A 120 -9.25 -0.79 19.83
C LEU A 120 -9.23 -0.37 21.30
N ASP A 121 -8.03 -0.08 21.79
CA ASP A 121 -7.72 0.34 23.16
C ASP A 121 -6.96 1.68 23.16
N GLU A 122 -6.62 2.20 24.34
CA GLU A 122 -5.94 3.50 24.47
C GLU A 122 -4.60 3.55 23.71
N GLN A 123 -3.87 2.44 23.66
CA GLN A 123 -2.55 2.37 23.02
C GLN A 123 -2.65 2.30 21.49
N SER A 124 -3.52 1.42 20.98
CA SER A 124 -3.75 1.21 19.56
C SER A 124 -4.50 2.36 18.90
N THR A 125 -5.26 3.14 19.67
CA THR A 125 -5.95 4.33 19.16
C THR A 125 -5.11 5.61 19.26
N GLN A 126 -3.95 5.59 19.92
CA GLN A 126 -3.07 6.75 20.02
C GLN A 126 -2.62 7.24 18.62
N GLY A 127 -2.64 8.56 18.42
CA GLY A 127 -2.27 9.19 17.14
C GLY A 127 -3.31 9.03 16.02
N LEU A 128 -4.52 8.55 16.33
CA LEU A 128 -5.61 8.37 15.37
C LEU A 128 -6.79 9.32 15.63
N ILE A 129 -7.46 9.76 14.59
CA ILE A 129 -8.75 10.45 14.65
C ILE A 129 -9.82 9.50 14.14
N ALA A 130 -10.93 9.37 14.85
CA ALA A 130 -12.03 8.50 14.50
C ALA A 130 -13.26 9.31 14.08
N ILE A 131 -13.86 8.90 12.96
CA ILE A 131 -15.15 9.37 12.46
C ILE A 131 -16.11 8.18 12.51
N SER A 132 -17.29 8.38 13.09
CA SER A 132 -18.13 7.30 13.63
C SER A 132 -18.67 6.26 12.63
N GLY A 133 -18.51 6.45 11.31
CA GLY A 133 -19.03 5.55 10.27
C GLY A 133 -20.50 5.80 9.89
N GLY A 134 -21.06 6.92 10.33
CA GLY A 134 -22.40 7.36 9.99
C GLY A 134 -23.49 6.34 10.35
N LEU A 135 -24.42 6.16 9.42
CA LEU A 135 -25.52 5.18 9.48
C LEU A 135 -25.05 3.74 9.70
N GLN A 136 -23.87 3.39 9.19
CA GLN A 136 -23.30 2.03 9.28
C GLN A 136 -22.37 1.84 10.48
N GLY A 137 -22.13 2.91 11.23
CA GLY A 137 -21.32 2.90 12.44
C GLY A 137 -21.99 2.19 13.61
N ASP A 138 -21.17 1.85 14.61
CA ASP A 138 -21.60 1.20 15.85
C ASP A 138 -22.68 2.01 16.59
N CYS A 139 -22.48 3.34 16.69
CA CYS A 139 -23.48 4.24 17.27
C CYS A 139 -24.68 4.45 16.33
N GLY A 140 -24.44 4.61 15.02
CA GLY A 140 -25.51 4.91 14.06
C GLY A 140 -26.54 3.80 13.95
N ARG A 141 -26.10 2.53 13.98
CA ARG A 141 -27.02 1.39 13.98
C ARG A 141 -27.89 1.29 15.23
N ALA A 142 -27.34 1.63 16.40
CA ALA A 142 -28.12 1.70 17.63
C ALA A 142 -29.18 2.83 17.56
N LEU A 143 -28.82 4.00 17.02
CA LEU A 143 -29.73 5.13 16.84
C LEU A 143 -30.92 4.81 15.93
N ILE A 144 -30.67 4.20 14.77
CA ILE A 144 -31.76 3.84 13.83
C ILE A 144 -32.62 2.66 14.29
N SER A 145 -32.14 1.89 15.27
CA SER A 145 -32.88 0.79 15.89
C SER A 145 -33.67 1.25 17.13
N ASP A 146 -33.78 2.56 17.36
CA ASP A 146 -34.41 3.19 18.53
C ASP A 146 -33.80 2.76 19.89
N GLN A 147 -32.52 2.35 19.90
CA GLN A 147 -31.78 1.93 21.10
C GLN A 147 -30.90 3.07 21.63
N LEU A 148 -31.53 4.14 22.10
CA LEU A 148 -30.82 5.37 22.52
C LEU A 148 -29.81 5.13 23.65
N ASP A 149 -30.17 4.36 24.68
CA ASP A 149 -29.28 4.07 25.82
C ASP A 149 -28.00 3.36 25.36
N LEU A 150 -28.14 2.40 24.43
CA LEU A 150 -27.01 1.69 23.84
C LEU A 150 -26.15 2.61 22.97
N ALA A 151 -26.77 3.52 22.20
CA ALA A 151 -26.04 4.50 21.41
C ALA A 151 -25.19 5.44 22.29
N VAL A 152 -25.75 5.89 23.42
CA VAL A 152 -25.05 6.72 24.42
C VAL A 152 -23.90 5.96 25.06
N GLU A 153 -24.11 4.70 25.47
CA GLU A 153 -23.06 3.84 26.02
C GLU A 153 -21.91 3.66 25.04
N ARG A 154 -22.22 3.29 23.79
CA ARG A 154 -21.23 3.08 22.73
C ARG A 154 -20.45 4.35 22.41
N LEU A 155 -21.14 5.49 22.31
CA LEU A 155 -20.51 6.79 22.07
C LEU A 155 -19.58 7.17 23.22
N ALA A 156 -20.00 6.96 24.47
CA ALA A 156 -19.16 7.20 25.64
C ALA A 156 -17.88 6.32 25.62
N LYS A 157 -17.99 5.04 25.23
CA LYS A 157 -16.84 4.15 25.07
C LYS A 157 -15.87 4.64 23.99
N TRP A 158 -16.38 5.07 22.83
CA TRP A 158 -15.51 5.62 21.78
C TRP A 158 -14.87 6.94 22.20
N LYS A 159 -15.64 7.81 22.85
CA LYS A 159 -15.15 9.07 23.41
C LYS A 159 -14.06 8.84 24.47
N SER A 160 -14.14 7.78 25.28
CA SER A 160 -13.08 7.51 26.26
C SER A 160 -11.76 7.05 25.63
N LEU A 161 -11.82 6.37 24.48
CA LEU A 161 -10.62 5.91 23.75
C LEU A 161 -9.96 7.04 22.96
N PHE A 162 -10.76 7.82 22.25
CA PHE A 162 -10.26 8.85 21.33
C PHE A 162 -10.20 10.25 21.96
N GLY A 163 -10.94 10.52 23.04
CA GLY A 163 -11.02 11.83 23.67
C GLY A 163 -11.65 12.88 22.74
N ASP A 164 -10.92 13.96 22.48
CA ASP A 164 -11.28 15.03 21.54
C ASP A 164 -11.03 14.68 20.07
N ARG A 165 -10.61 13.43 19.79
CA ARG A 165 -10.33 12.89 18.44
C ARG A 165 -11.46 12.02 17.90
N PHE A 166 -12.63 12.01 18.54
CA PHE A 166 -13.82 11.31 18.06
C PHE A 166 -14.85 12.28 17.50
N TYR A 167 -15.31 12.03 16.29
CA TYR A 167 -16.29 12.84 15.59
C TYR A 167 -17.49 11.99 15.15
N VAL A 168 -18.70 12.51 15.34
CA VAL A 168 -19.91 11.89 14.80
C VAL A 168 -20.05 12.29 13.34
N GLU A 169 -20.10 11.30 12.46
CA GLU A 169 -20.20 11.52 11.02
C GLU A 169 -21.63 11.88 10.61
N VAL A 170 -21.79 12.90 9.77
CA VAL A 170 -23.07 13.24 9.17
C VAL A 170 -22.95 13.25 7.64
N THR A 171 -23.95 12.69 6.97
CA THR A 171 -23.98 12.51 5.52
C THR A 171 -25.36 12.88 4.98
N ARG A 172 -25.41 13.35 3.72
CA ARG A 172 -26.64 13.71 3.00
C ARG A 172 -26.56 13.20 1.56
N MET A 173 -26.79 11.91 1.38
CA MET A 173 -26.68 11.20 0.11
C MET A 173 -28.01 10.62 -0.37
N GLY A 174 -29.12 10.91 0.31
CA GLY A 174 -30.44 10.43 -0.07
C GLY A 174 -30.64 8.92 0.15
N ARG A 175 -29.85 8.30 1.02
CA ARG A 175 -29.97 6.86 1.32
C ARG A 175 -31.11 6.60 2.32
N PRO A 176 -31.77 5.43 2.26
CA PRO A 176 -32.80 5.07 3.24
C PRO A 176 -32.28 5.15 4.68
N GLY A 177 -33.04 5.83 5.55
CA GLY A 177 -32.72 5.97 6.98
C GLY A 177 -31.71 7.08 7.33
N GLU A 178 -31.11 7.75 6.33
CA GLU A 178 -30.09 8.77 6.55
C GLU A 178 -30.62 10.02 7.28
N GLU A 179 -31.82 10.49 6.93
CA GLU A 179 -32.42 11.66 7.60
C GLU A 179 -32.78 11.36 9.06
N ALA A 180 -33.34 10.16 9.34
CA ALA A 180 -33.65 9.74 10.70
C ALA A 180 -32.37 9.63 11.55
N TYR A 181 -31.31 9.05 10.97
CA TYR A 181 -29.99 9.01 11.59
C TYR A 181 -29.45 10.42 11.85
N LEU A 182 -29.50 11.32 10.87
CA LEU A 182 -28.96 12.67 10.97
C LEU A 182 -29.57 13.44 12.15
N GLN A 183 -30.89 13.44 12.27
CA GLN A 183 -31.58 14.12 13.39
C GLN A 183 -31.18 13.53 14.75
N ALA A 184 -31.09 12.20 14.85
CA ALA A 184 -30.68 11.51 16.06
C ALA A 184 -29.20 11.77 16.41
N ALA A 185 -28.33 11.78 15.40
CA ALA A 185 -26.89 12.01 15.51
C ALA A 185 -26.57 13.43 16.01
N ILE A 186 -27.25 14.45 15.48
CA ILE A 186 -27.11 15.84 15.94
C ILE A 186 -27.52 15.96 17.41
N LYS A 187 -28.66 15.36 17.77
CA LYS A 187 -29.16 15.40 19.14
C LYS A 187 -28.18 14.78 20.12
N ILE A 188 -27.72 13.55 19.86
CA ILE A 188 -26.81 12.85 20.78
C ILE A 188 -25.42 13.51 20.82
N ALA A 189 -24.93 14.04 19.69
CA ALA A 189 -23.67 14.77 19.64
C ALA A 189 -23.71 16.03 20.53
N ALA A 190 -24.82 16.77 20.49
CA ALA A 190 -25.03 17.93 21.36
C ALA A 190 -25.14 17.54 22.84
N GLU A 191 -25.93 16.52 23.18
CA GLU A 191 -26.11 16.04 24.56
C GLU A 191 -24.81 15.52 25.18
N GLN A 192 -23.98 14.84 24.38
CA GLN A 192 -22.73 14.23 24.83
C GLN A 192 -21.50 15.13 24.60
N ALA A 193 -21.69 16.34 24.08
CA ALA A 193 -20.62 17.28 23.72
C ALA A 193 -19.52 16.59 22.89
N VAL A 194 -19.91 16.01 21.75
CA VAL A 194 -19.02 15.40 20.75
C VAL A 194 -19.17 16.18 19.44
N PRO A 195 -18.07 16.57 18.78
CA PRO A 195 -18.14 17.31 17.53
C PRO A 195 -18.71 16.44 16.40
N ILE A 196 -19.40 17.08 15.47
CA ILE A 196 -19.91 16.45 14.24
C ILE A 196 -19.04 16.83 13.04
N VAL A 197 -18.98 15.96 12.03
CA VAL A 197 -18.22 16.22 10.80
C VAL A 197 -18.99 15.73 9.57
N ALA A 198 -19.06 16.58 8.54
CA ALA A 198 -19.69 16.25 7.28
C ALA A 198 -18.74 15.46 6.38
N THR A 199 -19.24 14.37 5.80
CA THR A 199 -18.55 13.62 4.75
C THR A 199 -19.50 13.34 3.59
N ASN A 200 -18.98 12.77 2.50
CA ASN A 200 -19.79 12.39 1.34
C ASN A 200 -19.53 10.95 0.85
N ASP A 201 -18.85 10.14 1.65
CA ASP A 201 -18.62 8.70 1.39
C ASP A 201 -18.30 8.39 -0.08
N VAL A 202 -17.31 9.07 -0.64
CA VAL A 202 -17.12 9.20 -2.10
C VAL A 202 -16.70 7.86 -2.73
N ARG A 203 -17.31 7.50 -3.87
CA ARG A 203 -17.06 6.25 -4.62
C ARG A 203 -16.74 6.44 -6.10
N PHE A 204 -17.00 7.63 -6.63
CA PHE A 204 -16.75 8.02 -8.02
C PHE A 204 -16.49 9.53 -8.12
N ILE A 205 -15.95 10.01 -9.23
CA ILE A 205 -15.54 11.42 -9.35
C ILE A 205 -16.74 12.30 -9.70
N ASP A 206 -17.45 11.98 -10.79
CA ASP A 206 -18.55 12.78 -11.31
C ASP A 206 -19.90 12.09 -11.06
N ALA A 207 -20.97 12.87 -10.85
CA ALA A 207 -22.32 12.31 -10.63
C ALA A 207 -22.76 11.35 -11.76
N ALA A 208 -22.34 11.63 -13.01
CA ALA A 208 -22.63 10.80 -14.17
C ALA A 208 -21.97 9.40 -14.13
N ASP A 209 -20.91 9.24 -13.32
CA ASP A 209 -20.18 7.98 -13.19
C ASP A 209 -20.94 6.92 -12.37
N PHE A 210 -22.04 7.28 -11.71
CA PHE A 210 -22.83 6.37 -10.88
C PHE A 210 -23.21 5.07 -11.62
N SER A 211 -23.59 5.17 -12.90
CA SER A 211 -23.92 4.00 -13.72
C SER A 211 -22.73 3.06 -13.96
N SER A 212 -21.53 3.61 -14.16
CA SER A 212 -20.29 2.85 -14.33
C SER A 212 -19.85 2.22 -13.01
N HIS A 213 -20.01 2.95 -11.91
CA HIS A 213 -19.78 2.45 -10.57
C HIS A 213 -20.71 1.26 -10.24
N GLU A 214 -22.01 1.38 -10.51
CA GLU A 214 -22.97 0.29 -10.31
C GLU A 214 -22.62 -0.95 -11.14
N ALA A 215 -22.15 -0.75 -12.38
CA ALA A 215 -21.64 -1.84 -13.20
C ALA A 215 -20.42 -2.53 -12.54
N ARG A 216 -19.46 -1.77 -12.01
CA ARG A 216 -18.32 -2.32 -11.26
C ARG A 216 -18.81 -3.15 -10.08
N VAL A 217 -19.66 -2.60 -9.22
CA VAL A 217 -20.18 -3.31 -8.03
C VAL A 217 -20.85 -4.61 -8.45
N CYS A 218 -21.63 -4.61 -9.53
CA CYS A 218 -22.25 -5.82 -10.08
C CYS A 218 -21.21 -6.85 -10.59
N ILE A 219 -20.09 -6.41 -11.20
CA ILE A 219 -19.00 -7.30 -11.61
C ILE A 219 -18.48 -8.05 -10.38
N GLN A 220 -18.22 -7.33 -9.29
CA GLN A 220 -17.71 -7.87 -8.04
C GLN A 220 -18.71 -8.82 -7.36
N LEU A 221 -19.99 -8.44 -7.30
CA LEU A 221 -21.05 -9.28 -6.72
C LEU A 221 -21.43 -10.48 -7.60
N GLY A 222 -20.95 -10.52 -8.84
CA GLY A 222 -21.32 -11.54 -9.82
C GLY A 222 -22.78 -11.47 -10.27
N ARG A 223 -23.40 -10.29 -10.19
CA ARG A 223 -24.81 -10.06 -10.55
C ARG A 223 -24.94 -9.23 -11.83
N THR A 224 -26.15 -9.19 -12.39
CA THR A 224 -26.46 -8.33 -13.55
C THR A 224 -27.13 -7.03 -13.10
N LEU A 225 -27.01 -5.95 -13.89
CA LEU A 225 -27.65 -4.67 -13.55
C LEU A 225 -29.18 -4.76 -13.52
N SER A 226 -29.76 -5.64 -14.34
CA SER A 226 -31.20 -5.89 -14.44
C SER A 226 -31.75 -6.80 -13.32
N ASP A 227 -30.89 -7.40 -12.50
CA ASP A 227 -31.31 -8.25 -11.38
C ASP A 227 -32.11 -7.39 -10.37
N PRO A 228 -33.41 -7.69 -10.13
CA PRO A 228 -34.23 -6.93 -9.20
C PRO A 228 -33.79 -7.10 -7.75
N ASP A 229 -33.18 -8.24 -7.42
CA ASP A 229 -32.76 -8.64 -6.07
C ASP A 229 -31.30 -8.26 -5.76
N ARG A 230 -30.64 -7.51 -6.65
CA ARG A 230 -29.27 -7.03 -6.40
C ARG A 230 -29.27 -5.99 -5.27
N PRO A 231 -28.25 -6.00 -4.39
CA PRO A 231 -28.02 -4.92 -3.44
C PRO A 231 -27.87 -3.57 -4.17
N ARG A 232 -28.41 -2.52 -3.56
CA ARG A 232 -28.32 -1.12 -4.02
C ARG A 232 -27.92 -0.25 -2.84
N ASP A 233 -26.68 -0.46 -2.39
CA ASP A 233 -26.14 0.17 -1.18
C ASP A 233 -25.64 1.60 -1.43
N TYR A 234 -25.56 2.00 -2.70
CA TYR A 234 -24.97 3.25 -3.15
C TYR A 234 -26.00 4.20 -3.75
N SER A 235 -25.68 5.49 -3.70
CA SER A 235 -26.48 6.59 -4.25
C SER A 235 -25.70 7.38 -5.29
N GLU A 236 -26.40 7.98 -6.25
CA GLU A 236 -25.83 8.92 -7.24
C GLU A 236 -25.17 10.15 -6.61
N HIS A 237 -25.47 10.44 -5.35
CA HIS A 237 -24.88 11.54 -4.59
C HIS A 237 -23.47 11.26 -4.03
N GLN A 238 -22.92 10.05 -4.19
CA GLN A 238 -21.58 9.65 -3.71
C GLN A 238 -20.40 10.06 -4.63
N TYR A 239 -20.57 11.15 -5.38
CA TYR A 239 -19.51 11.73 -6.21
C TYR A 239 -18.62 12.70 -5.42
N LEU A 240 -17.52 13.15 -6.02
CA LEU A 240 -16.62 14.14 -5.42
C LEU A 240 -17.25 15.54 -5.52
N LYS A 241 -18.10 15.89 -4.55
CA LYS A 241 -18.71 17.23 -4.46
C LYS A 241 -17.67 18.32 -4.23
N THR A 242 -17.90 19.51 -4.79
CA THR A 242 -17.15 20.73 -4.49
C THR A 242 -17.40 21.21 -3.05
N GLY A 243 -16.54 22.09 -2.55
CA GLY A 243 -16.74 22.70 -1.23
C GLY A 243 -18.00 23.55 -1.15
N ASP A 244 -18.38 24.23 -2.25
CA ASP A 244 -19.60 25.04 -2.30
C ASP A 244 -20.87 24.17 -2.29
N GLU A 245 -20.87 23.04 -3.00
CA GLU A 245 -21.98 22.07 -2.93
C GLU A 245 -22.13 21.48 -1.53
N MET A 246 -21.02 21.10 -0.88
CA MET A 246 -21.05 20.56 0.48
C MET A 246 -21.50 21.61 1.50
N ALA A 247 -21.06 22.86 1.37
CA ALA A 247 -21.47 23.93 2.26
C ALA A 247 -22.96 24.29 2.10
N ALA A 248 -23.48 24.33 0.87
CA ALA A 248 -24.92 24.48 0.62
C ALA A 248 -25.72 23.30 1.18
N LEU A 249 -25.18 22.08 1.05
CA LEU A 249 -25.82 20.87 1.55
C LEU A 249 -25.90 20.82 3.07
N PHE A 250 -25.03 21.51 3.81
CA PHE A 250 -24.99 21.55 5.28
C PHE A 250 -25.11 22.98 5.81
N GLU A 251 -25.88 23.84 5.13
CA GLU A 251 -26.05 25.25 5.53
C GLU A 251 -26.64 25.43 6.94
N ASP A 252 -27.45 24.46 7.38
CA ASP A 252 -28.06 24.38 8.70
C ASP A 252 -27.09 23.89 9.78
N ILE A 253 -25.95 23.33 9.40
CA ILE A 253 -24.92 22.78 10.29
C ILE A 253 -23.50 23.17 9.83
N PRO A 254 -23.14 24.47 9.88
CA PRO A 254 -21.84 24.93 9.39
C PRO A 254 -20.64 24.28 10.09
N GLU A 255 -20.78 23.95 11.39
CA GLU A 255 -19.72 23.31 12.17
C GLU A 255 -19.27 21.95 11.59
N ALA A 256 -20.17 21.23 10.93
CA ALA A 256 -19.85 19.95 10.31
C ALA A 256 -18.87 20.11 9.14
N ILE A 257 -18.96 21.23 8.42
CA ILE A 257 -18.06 21.61 7.33
C ILE A 257 -16.74 22.15 7.89
N GLU A 258 -16.79 23.03 8.88
CA GLU A 258 -15.60 23.60 9.52
C GLU A 258 -14.69 22.54 10.14
N ASN A 259 -15.29 21.53 10.79
CA ASN A 259 -14.57 20.41 11.39
C ASN A 259 -13.79 19.58 10.36
N THR A 260 -14.19 19.56 9.08
CA THR A 260 -13.42 18.87 8.04
C THR A 260 -12.03 19.47 7.87
N VAL A 261 -11.95 20.81 7.90
CA VAL A 261 -10.72 21.58 7.77
C VAL A 261 -9.89 21.45 9.04
N GLU A 262 -10.53 21.44 10.21
CA GLU A 262 -9.84 21.27 11.48
C GLU A 262 -9.18 19.89 11.59
N ILE A 263 -9.90 18.82 11.25
CA ILE A 263 -9.32 17.47 11.17
C ILE A 263 -8.14 17.44 10.18
N ALA A 264 -8.31 18.05 9.00
CA ALA A 264 -7.24 18.14 8.01
C ALA A 264 -5.99 18.86 8.53
N ARG A 265 -6.13 19.86 9.42
CA ARG A 265 -5.00 20.53 10.08
C ARG A 265 -4.31 19.63 11.10
N ARG A 266 -5.07 18.85 11.86
CA ARG A 266 -4.57 17.93 12.90
C ARG A 266 -3.79 16.76 12.32
N CYS A 267 -4.16 16.28 11.13
CA CYS A 267 -3.51 15.14 10.47
C CYS A 267 -2.22 15.52 9.75
N ASN A 268 -1.05 15.07 10.23
CA ASN A 268 0.25 15.34 9.61
C ASN A 268 1.14 14.09 9.61
N LEU A 269 1.18 13.40 8.47
CA LEU A 269 2.07 12.27 8.26
C LEU A 269 3.21 12.66 7.32
N ASP A 270 4.44 12.65 7.85
CA ASP A 270 5.66 12.83 7.07
C ASP A 270 6.26 11.46 6.73
N LEU A 271 6.21 11.07 5.45
CA LEU A 271 6.79 9.84 4.96
C LEU A 271 8.05 10.14 4.16
N ARG A 272 9.18 9.62 4.65
CA ARG A 272 10.45 9.65 3.93
C ARG A 272 10.44 8.58 2.84
N LEU A 273 10.19 9.03 1.61
CA LEU A 273 10.25 8.17 0.43
C LEU A 273 11.63 8.30 -0.24
N GLY A 274 12.18 7.19 -0.72
CA GLY A 274 13.47 7.16 -1.40
C GLY A 274 14.68 6.91 -0.50
N GLU A 275 14.48 6.80 0.82
CA GLU A 275 15.47 6.24 1.74
C GLU A 275 15.35 4.72 1.77
N THR A 276 16.49 4.02 1.79
CA THR A 276 16.53 2.56 1.89
C THR A 276 16.74 2.14 3.35
N TYR A 277 15.96 1.15 3.81
CA TYR A 277 16.14 0.53 5.11
C TYR A 277 16.58 -0.93 4.92
N LEU A 278 17.87 -1.20 5.14
CA LEU A 278 18.44 -2.54 5.00
C LEU A 278 18.41 -3.29 6.33
N PRO A 279 18.20 -4.62 6.33
CA PRO A 279 18.40 -5.43 7.52
C PRO A 279 19.86 -5.42 7.94
N GLU A 280 20.11 -5.62 9.23
CA GLU A 280 21.47 -5.84 9.74
C GLU A 280 21.92 -7.26 9.36
N PHE A 281 23.10 -7.36 8.75
CA PHE A 281 23.74 -8.65 8.48
C PHE A 281 24.58 -9.08 9.70
N PRO A 282 24.43 -10.31 10.20
CA PRO A 282 25.21 -10.77 11.34
C PRO A 282 26.69 -10.94 10.95
N VAL A 283 27.57 -10.13 11.53
CA VAL A 283 29.02 -10.19 11.34
C VAL A 283 29.72 -10.70 12.62
N PRO A 284 30.91 -11.31 12.51
CA PRO A 284 31.68 -11.72 13.69
C PRO A 284 32.03 -10.56 14.63
N ASP A 285 32.18 -10.85 15.93
CA ASP A 285 32.50 -9.86 16.95
C ASP A 285 33.74 -9.03 16.57
N GLY A 286 33.60 -7.69 16.65
CA GLY A 286 34.67 -6.74 16.32
C GLY A 286 34.82 -6.41 14.83
N GLN A 287 33.96 -6.95 13.96
CA GLN A 287 33.90 -6.58 12.54
C GLN A 287 32.71 -5.68 12.21
N THR A 288 32.84 -4.92 11.13
CA THR A 288 31.74 -4.19 10.50
C THR A 288 31.30 -4.91 9.21
N PRO A 289 30.09 -4.66 8.68
CA PRO A 289 29.70 -5.17 7.37
C PRO A 289 30.70 -4.82 6.26
N ASP A 290 31.31 -3.63 6.33
CA ASP A 290 32.35 -3.20 5.41
C ASP A 290 33.62 -4.06 5.52
N SER A 291 34.17 -4.22 6.74
CA SER A 291 35.39 -5.02 6.94
C SER A 291 35.18 -6.48 6.58
N PHE A 292 34.00 -7.03 6.90
CA PHE A 292 33.66 -8.41 6.60
C PHE A 292 33.48 -8.65 5.10
N LEU A 293 32.75 -7.77 4.40
CA LEU A 293 32.61 -7.84 2.94
C LEU A 293 33.98 -7.77 2.26
N LYS A 294 34.85 -6.86 2.69
CA LYS A 294 36.20 -6.73 2.16
C LYS A 294 36.98 -8.04 2.31
N ALA A 295 36.96 -8.66 3.50
CA ALA A 295 37.67 -9.91 3.75
C ALA A 295 37.13 -11.07 2.89
N GLU A 296 35.81 -11.22 2.80
CA GLU A 296 35.17 -12.24 1.95
C GLU A 296 35.50 -12.03 0.46
N ALA A 297 35.51 -10.78 0.00
CA ALA A 297 35.77 -10.46 -1.40
C ALA A 297 37.25 -10.63 -1.77
N GLU A 298 38.18 -10.26 -0.89
CA GLU A 298 39.62 -10.50 -1.08
C GLU A 298 39.92 -12.00 -1.12
N GLN A 299 39.34 -12.79 -0.21
CA GLN A 299 39.49 -14.24 -0.20
C GLN A 299 38.86 -14.90 -1.43
N GLY A 300 37.68 -14.43 -1.84
CA GLY A 300 36.98 -14.87 -3.05
C GLY A 300 37.81 -14.60 -4.31
N LEU A 301 38.43 -13.43 -4.40
CA LEU A 301 39.30 -13.05 -5.51
C LEU A 301 40.55 -13.93 -5.57
N GLU A 302 41.19 -14.18 -4.43
CA GLU A 302 42.35 -15.09 -4.37
C GLU A 302 42.00 -16.49 -4.91
N ASN A 303 40.89 -17.05 -4.44
CA ASN A 303 40.39 -18.36 -4.88
C ASN A 303 40.04 -18.38 -6.37
N PHE A 304 39.49 -17.29 -6.90
CA PHE A 304 39.22 -17.15 -8.33
C PHE A 304 40.51 -17.09 -9.15
N LEU A 305 41.46 -16.22 -8.77
CA LEU A 305 42.73 -16.05 -9.49
C LEU A 305 43.56 -17.34 -9.51
N GLN A 306 43.57 -18.11 -8.42
CA GLN A 306 44.23 -19.42 -8.39
C GLN A 306 43.58 -20.41 -9.38
N ARG A 307 42.24 -20.45 -9.45
CA ARG A 307 41.52 -21.31 -10.41
C ARG A 307 41.76 -20.86 -11.85
N LYS A 308 41.72 -19.55 -12.12
CA LYS A 308 41.97 -18.99 -13.45
C LYS A 308 43.39 -19.25 -13.92
N MET A 309 44.39 -19.11 -13.04
CA MET A 309 45.79 -19.45 -13.34
C MET A 309 45.94 -20.88 -13.84
N LEU A 310 45.23 -21.83 -13.22
CA LEU A 310 45.26 -23.25 -13.61
C LEU A 310 44.48 -23.52 -14.91
N GLN A 311 43.38 -22.82 -15.15
CA GLN A 311 42.56 -22.99 -16.35
C GLN A 311 43.22 -22.40 -17.60
N ASP A 312 43.88 -21.24 -17.46
CA ASP A 312 44.50 -20.50 -18.55
C ASP A 312 46.00 -20.87 -18.74
N ASP A 313 46.49 -21.87 -18.00
CA ASP A 313 47.89 -22.36 -18.00
C ASP A 313 48.93 -21.23 -17.84
N VAL A 314 48.65 -20.29 -16.94
CA VAL A 314 49.46 -19.09 -16.73
C VAL A 314 50.68 -19.43 -15.87
N PRO A 315 51.93 -19.18 -16.34
CA PRO A 315 53.13 -19.39 -15.53
C PRO A 315 53.13 -18.52 -14.27
N ALA A 316 53.79 -18.98 -13.20
CA ALA A 316 53.86 -18.25 -11.92
C ALA A 316 54.37 -16.80 -12.07
N GLU A 317 55.23 -16.55 -13.05
CA GLU A 317 55.78 -15.22 -13.38
C GLU A 317 54.72 -14.28 -13.97
N GLY A 318 53.70 -14.82 -14.64
CA GLY A 318 52.57 -14.09 -15.23
C GLY A 318 51.43 -13.78 -14.24
N PHE A 319 51.44 -14.39 -13.06
CA PHE A 319 50.37 -14.24 -12.07
C PHE A 319 50.11 -12.79 -11.68
N ASN A 320 51.16 -12.02 -11.38
CA ASN A 320 51.03 -10.62 -11.00
C ASN A 320 50.44 -9.75 -12.12
N SER A 321 50.77 -10.05 -13.38
CA SER A 321 50.24 -9.32 -14.54
C SER A 321 48.75 -9.60 -14.74
N MET A 322 48.33 -10.85 -14.51
CA MET A 322 46.92 -11.25 -14.57
C MET A 322 46.12 -10.70 -13.38
N ALA A 323 46.66 -10.77 -12.16
CA ALA A 323 45.98 -10.35 -10.94
C ALA A 323 45.84 -8.83 -10.80
N GLY A 324 46.75 -8.04 -11.38
CA GLY A 324 46.79 -6.58 -11.27
C GLY A 324 45.45 -5.88 -11.61
N PRO A 325 44.87 -6.12 -12.80
CA PRO A 325 43.57 -5.55 -13.18
C PRO A 325 42.44 -5.90 -12.22
N TYR A 326 42.34 -7.16 -11.76
CA TYR A 326 41.30 -7.60 -10.83
C TYR A 326 41.45 -6.98 -9.45
N ASN A 327 42.67 -6.95 -8.89
CA ASN A 327 42.93 -6.33 -7.59
C ASN A 327 42.57 -4.84 -7.60
N LYS A 328 42.91 -4.13 -8.69
CA LYS A 328 42.53 -2.73 -8.85
C LYS A 328 41.01 -2.57 -8.90
N ARG A 329 40.33 -3.33 -9.76
CA ARG A 329 38.86 -3.27 -9.90
C ARG A 329 38.17 -3.58 -8.57
N LEU A 330 38.63 -4.59 -7.83
CA LEU A 330 38.05 -4.96 -6.54
C LEU A 330 38.18 -3.82 -5.52
N ALA A 331 39.35 -3.19 -5.44
CA ALA A 331 39.57 -2.07 -4.52
C ALA A 331 38.69 -0.86 -4.86
N ASP A 332 38.55 -0.54 -6.15
CA ASP A 332 37.71 0.57 -6.63
C ASP A 332 36.22 0.28 -6.32
N GLU A 333 35.72 -0.93 -6.61
CA GLU A 333 34.34 -1.32 -6.32
C GLU A 333 34.03 -1.32 -4.81
N LEU A 334 34.91 -1.92 -3.99
CA LEU A 334 34.71 -1.96 -2.53
C LEU A 334 34.66 -0.55 -1.92
N ALA A 335 35.47 0.39 -2.42
CA ALA A 335 35.41 1.78 -1.99
C ALA A 335 34.04 2.42 -2.30
N VAL A 336 33.52 2.22 -3.51
CA VAL A 336 32.19 2.74 -3.89
C VAL A 336 31.08 2.09 -3.06
N VAL A 337 31.11 0.77 -2.88
CA VAL A 337 30.10 0.04 -2.08
C VAL A 337 30.07 0.55 -0.63
N ARG A 338 31.24 0.76 -0.03
CA ARG A 338 31.38 1.33 1.31
C ARG A 338 30.82 2.75 1.38
N ASP A 339 31.25 3.63 0.47
CA ASP A 339 30.91 5.05 0.51
C ASP A 339 29.40 5.27 0.28
N MET A 340 28.74 4.37 -0.45
CA MET A 340 27.29 4.38 -0.66
C MET A 340 26.50 3.62 0.43
N GLY A 341 27.16 2.94 1.37
CA GLY A 341 26.51 2.26 2.49
C GLY A 341 25.82 0.93 2.14
N PHE A 342 26.23 0.26 1.07
CA PHE A 342 25.68 -1.03 0.63
C PHE A 342 26.45 -2.31 1.03
N PRO A 343 27.48 -2.34 1.93
CA PRO A 343 28.15 -3.60 2.25
C PRO A 343 27.21 -4.69 2.79
N GLY A 344 26.27 -4.31 3.67
CA GLY A 344 25.28 -5.24 4.23
C GLY A 344 24.37 -5.85 3.16
N TYR A 345 23.99 -5.08 2.13
CA TYR A 345 23.16 -5.57 1.03
C TYR A 345 23.87 -6.67 0.23
N PHE A 346 25.15 -6.47 -0.10
CA PHE A 346 25.95 -7.50 -0.78
C PHE A 346 26.07 -8.77 0.05
N LEU A 347 26.30 -8.62 1.36
CA LEU A 347 26.42 -9.77 2.27
C LEU A 347 25.11 -10.56 2.38
N ILE A 348 23.98 -9.88 2.55
CA ILE A 348 22.65 -10.51 2.60
C ILE A 348 22.40 -11.30 1.32
N VAL A 349 22.67 -10.68 0.16
CA VAL A 349 22.46 -11.31 -1.14
C VAL A 349 23.36 -12.53 -1.34
N ALA A 350 24.64 -12.42 -0.99
CA ALA A 350 25.57 -13.53 -1.07
C ALA A 350 25.18 -14.70 -0.15
N ASP A 351 24.67 -14.41 1.06
CA ASP A 351 24.29 -15.40 2.06
C ASP A 351 23.18 -16.34 1.58
N PHE A 352 22.05 -15.80 1.10
CA PHE A 352 20.96 -16.66 0.64
C PHE A 352 21.24 -17.32 -0.72
N ILE A 353 22.08 -16.73 -1.59
CA ILE A 353 22.54 -17.41 -2.81
C ILE A 353 23.44 -18.60 -2.47
N ARG A 354 24.41 -18.40 -1.57
CA ARG A 354 25.31 -19.46 -1.10
C ARG A 354 24.51 -20.58 -0.45
N TRP A 355 23.57 -20.24 0.43
CA TRP A 355 22.67 -21.22 1.04
C TRP A 355 21.85 -22.00 0.00
N ALA A 356 21.30 -21.32 -1.01
CA ALA A 356 20.56 -21.97 -2.09
C ALA A 356 21.44 -22.95 -2.88
N LYS A 357 22.66 -22.55 -3.25
CA LYS A 357 23.64 -23.41 -3.94
C LYS A 357 24.00 -24.63 -3.09
N ASP A 358 24.24 -24.46 -1.78
CA ASP A 358 24.58 -25.54 -0.84
C ASP A 358 23.44 -26.55 -0.64
N HIS A 359 22.18 -26.13 -0.87
CA HIS A 359 20.99 -26.98 -0.78
C HIS A 359 20.47 -27.45 -2.14
N GLU A 360 21.33 -27.41 -3.17
CA GLU A 360 21.03 -27.88 -4.53
C GLU A 360 19.84 -27.16 -5.19
N ILE A 361 19.58 -25.91 -4.80
CA ILE A 361 18.56 -25.05 -5.41
C ILE A 361 19.23 -24.25 -6.53
N PRO A 362 18.85 -24.47 -7.81
CA PRO A 362 19.42 -23.72 -8.92
C PRO A 362 19.12 -22.23 -8.81
N VAL A 363 20.17 -21.42 -8.87
CA VAL A 363 20.14 -19.96 -8.95
C VAL A 363 20.56 -19.56 -10.36
N GLY A 364 19.86 -18.61 -10.97
CA GLY A 364 20.27 -18.05 -12.26
C GLY A 364 21.67 -17.40 -12.17
N PRO A 365 22.40 -17.27 -13.30
CA PRO A 365 23.78 -16.74 -13.31
C PRO A 365 23.93 -15.26 -12.92
N GLY A 366 22.83 -14.60 -12.50
CA GLY A 366 22.68 -13.16 -12.36
C GLY A 366 22.11 -12.52 -13.62
N ARG A 367 21.12 -11.63 -13.47
CA ARG A 367 20.57 -10.80 -14.56
C ARG A 367 20.80 -9.32 -14.26
N GLY A 368 20.48 -8.49 -15.25
CA GLY A 368 20.56 -7.03 -15.09
C GLY A 368 21.98 -6.50 -15.07
N SER A 369 22.18 -5.36 -14.41
CA SER A 369 23.49 -4.71 -14.32
C SER A 369 24.39 -5.35 -13.26
N GLY A 370 23.86 -6.14 -12.32
CA GLY A 370 24.62 -6.78 -11.24
C GLY A 370 25.80 -7.64 -11.69
N ALA A 371 25.71 -8.25 -12.88
CA ALA A 371 26.79 -9.03 -13.50
C ALA A 371 28.06 -8.20 -13.81
N GLY A 372 27.98 -6.87 -13.79
CA GLY A 372 29.13 -5.98 -13.99
C GLY A 372 30.01 -5.77 -12.74
N SER A 373 29.63 -6.31 -11.58
CA SER A 373 30.40 -6.16 -10.34
C SER A 373 31.34 -7.33 -10.11
N LEU A 374 32.64 -7.03 -10.02
CA LEU A 374 33.65 -8.00 -9.61
C LEU A 374 33.44 -8.44 -8.16
N VAL A 375 33.02 -7.53 -7.26
CA VAL A 375 32.68 -7.88 -5.87
C VAL A 375 31.58 -8.96 -5.86
N ALA A 376 30.51 -8.77 -6.65
CA ALA A 376 29.42 -9.73 -6.74
C ALA A 376 29.87 -11.10 -7.29
N TYR A 377 30.76 -11.09 -8.29
CA TYR A 377 31.32 -12.31 -8.85
C TYR A 377 32.16 -13.09 -7.82
N VAL A 378 33.11 -12.44 -7.15
CA VAL A 378 34.06 -13.14 -6.27
C VAL A 378 33.44 -13.67 -4.97
N ILE A 379 32.37 -13.05 -4.48
CA ILE A 379 31.61 -13.55 -3.32
C ILE A 379 30.49 -14.53 -3.69
N GLY A 380 30.32 -14.83 -4.99
CA GLY A 380 29.45 -15.89 -5.51
C GLY A 380 28.01 -15.50 -5.80
N ILE A 381 27.70 -14.19 -5.86
CA ILE A 381 26.38 -13.67 -6.26
C ILE A 381 26.13 -13.90 -7.75
N THR A 382 27.13 -13.61 -8.58
CA THR A 382 27.06 -13.79 -10.04
C THR A 382 28.09 -14.83 -10.47
N ASP A 383 27.84 -15.47 -11.61
CA ASP A 383 28.68 -16.58 -12.10
C ASP A 383 29.47 -16.20 -13.39
N ILE A 384 29.49 -14.91 -13.77
CA ILE A 384 30.15 -14.39 -14.98
C ILE A 384 31.33 -13.49 -14.59
N ASP A 385 32.52 -13.71 -15.17
CA ASP A 385 33.68 -12.81 -14.99
C ASP A 385 33.44 -11.47 -15.70
N PRO A 386 33.29 -10.35 -14.97
CA PRO A 386 33.00 -9.06 -15.58
C PRO A 386 34.14 -8.49 -16.40
N LEU A 387 35.41 -8.82 -16.08
CA LEU A 387 36.56 -8.28 -16.83
C LEU A 387 36.74 -9.01 -18.17
N GLU A 388 36.39 -10.29 -18.25
CA GLU A 388 36.49 -11.07 -19.49
C GLU A 388 35.48 -10.59 -20.55
N PHE A 389 34.31 -10.12 -20.12
CA PHE A 389 33.22 -9.67 -21.01
C PHE A 389 33.04 -8.15 -21.05
N ASP A 390 34.03 -7.37 -20.59
CA ASP A 390 34.00 -5.89 -20.57
C ASP A 390 32.74 -5.30 -19.89
N LEU A 391 32.27 -5.95 -18.82
CA LEU A 391 31.09 -5.52 -18.07
C LEU A 391 31.45 -4.38 -17.10
N LEU A 392 30.64 -3.32 -17.16
CA LEU A 392 30.88 -2.07 -16.43
C LEU A 392 30.17 -2.07 -15.07
N PHE A 393 30.92 -1.81 -14.00
CA PHE A 393 30.40 -1.69 -12.65
C PHE A 393 29.54 -0.43 -12.48
N GLU A 394 29.91 0.65 -13.15
CA GLU A 394 29.23 1.95 -13.06
C GLU A 394 27.81 1.90 -13.64
N ARG A 395 27.52 0.89 -14.48
CA ARG A 395 26.16 0.60 -14.95
C ARG A 395 25.30 -0.04 -13.86
N PHE A 396 25.92 -0.73 -12.91
CA PHE A 396 25.25 -1.30 -11.74
C PHE A 396 25.12 -0.30 -10.63
N LEU A 397 26.24 0.27 -10.20
CA LEU A 397 26.31 1.19 -9.08
C LEU A 397 27.11 2.43 -9.50
N ASN A 398 26.40 3.53 -9.71
CA ASN A 398 27.02 4.77 -10.14
C ASN A 398 27.26 5.68 -8.92
N PRO A 399 28.52 6.06 -8.60
CA PRO A 399 28.82 6.95 -7.48
C PRO A 399 28.20 8.36 -7.64
N GLU A 400 27.94 8.82 -8.86
CA GLU A 400 27.29 10.11 -9.13
C GLU A 400 25.78 10.09 -8.92
N ARG A 401 25.18 8.89 -8.77
CA ARG A 401 23.74 8.71 -8.55
C ARG A 401 23.51 7.69 -7.45
N VAL A 402 23.16 8.18 -6.26
CA VAL A 402 22.71 7.32 -5.17
C VAL A 402 21.37 6.69 -5.53
N SER A 403 21.41 5.46 -6.02
CA SER A 403 20.25 4.60 -6.25
C SER A 403 20.50 3.24 -5.62
N MET A 404 19.44 2.60 -5.14
CA MET A 404 19.52 1.26 -4.58
C MET A 404 19.97 0.27 -5.67
N PRO A 405 21.03 -0.52 -5.45
CA PRO A 405 21.41 -1.59 -6.36
C PRO A 405 20.36 -2.70 -6.36
N ASP A 406 20.11 -3.31 -7.52
CA ASP A 406 19.23 -4.46 -7.67
C ASP A 406 19.91 -5.59 -8.45
N PHE A 407 20.07 -6.75 -7.82
CA PHE A 407 20.74 -7.92 -8.39
C PHE A 407 19.81 -8.83 -9.21
N ASP A 408 18.48 -8.59 -9.22
CA ASP A 408 17.50 -9.34 -10.02
C ASP A 408 17.76 -10.87 -10.04
N ILE A 409 17.65 -11.51 -8.88
CA ILE A 409 18.04 -12.92 -8.71
C ILE A 409 16.88 -13.85 -8.99
N ASP A 410 17.08 -14.74 -9.96
CA ASP A 410 16.13 -15.80 -10.31
C ASP A 410 16.41 -17.08 -9.51
N PHE A 411 15.38 -17.57 -8.82
CA PHE A 411 15.38 -18.91 -8.21
C PHE A 411 14.48 -19.86 -8.99
N CYS A 412 14.85 -21.14 -9.04
CA CYS A 412 13.96 -22.18 -9.55
C CYS A 412 12.63 -22.19 -8.74
N MET A 413 11.50 -22.28 -9.45
CA MET A 413 10.16 -22.24 -8.83
C MET A 413 9.97 -23.31 -7.74
N GLU A 414 10.51 -24.52 -7.94
CA GLU A 414 10.38 -25.63 -6.98
C GLU A 414 11.20 -25.43 -5.69
N GLY A 415 12.24 -24.59 -5.71
CA GLY A 415 13.12 -24.32 -4.57
C GLY A 415 12.88 -22.99 -3.88
N ARG A 416 12.10 -22.07 -4.50
CA ARG A 416 11.88 -20.71 -4.03
C ARG A 416 11.34 -20.64 -2.60
N ASP A 417 10.36 -21.48 -2.26
CA ASP A 417 9.74 -21.45 -0.92
C ASP A 417 10.73 -21.83 0.19
N LYS A 418 11.70 -22.73 -0.10
CA LYS A 418 12.76 -23.08 0.86
C LYS A 418 13.71 -21.91 1.12
N VAL A 419 14.03 -21.14 0.08
CA VAL A 419 14.85 -19.92 0.21
C VAL A 419 14.10 -18.87 1.04
N ILE A 420 12.79 -18.70 0.80
CA ILE A 420 11.96 -17.79 1.60
C ILE A 420 11.96 -18.21 3.08
N GLU A 421 11.78 -19.50 3.37
CA GLU A 421 11.80 -20.01 4.75
C GLU A 421 13.16 -19.78 5.42
N TYR A 422 14.26 -20.02 4.71
CA TYR A 422 15.60 -19.72 5.20
C TYR A 422 15.78 -18.23 5.54
N VAL A 423 15.39 -17.34 4.63
CA VAL A 423 15.46 -15.88 4.86
C VAL A 423 14.58 -15.50 6.06
N ALA A 424 13.40 -16.10 6.22
CA ALA A 424 12.53 -15.87 7.37
C ALA A 424 13.13 -16.37 8.69
N ASP A 425 13.77 -17.53 8.71
CA ASP A 425 14.48 -18.05 9.89
C ASP A 425 15.72 -17.21 10.23
N ARG A 426 16.46 -16.77 9.22
CA ARG A 426 17.72 -16.04 9.37
C ARG A 426 17.52 -14.58 9.81
N TYR A 427 16.55 -13.89 9.21
CA TYR A 427 16.33 -12.44 9.38
C TYR A 427 15.10 -12.10 10.23
N GLY A 428 14.30 -13.11 10.62
CA GLY A 428 13.12 -12.98 11.46
C GLY A 428 11.82 -13.09 10.66
N ARG A 429 10.94 -14.01 11.08
CA ARG A 429 9.64 -14.27 10.41
C ARG A 429 8.72 -13.05 10.38
N ASP A 430 8.86 -12.14 11.34
CA ASP A 430 8.12 -10.87 11.44
C ASP A 430 8.69 -9.75 10.55
N ARG A 431 9.83 -9.98 9.90
CA ARG A 431 10.56 -9.00 9.07
C ARG A 431 10.65 -9.40 7.60
N VAL A 432 10.12 -10.56 7.24
CA VAL A 432 10.14 -11.12 5.89
C VAL A 432 8.71 -11.29 5.39
N SER A 433 8.43 -10.76 4.20
CA SER A 433 7.11 -10.89 3.57
C SER A 433 7.25 -10.88 2.05
N GLN A 434 6.26 -11.45 1.36
CA GLN A 434 6.17 -11.39 -0.10
C GLN A 434 5.52 -10.08 -0.55
N ILE A 435 5.87 -9.63 -1.75
CA ILE A 435 5.31 -8.42 -2.35
C ILE A 435 4.02 -8.79 -3.09
N ILE A 436 2.93 -8.07 -2.80
CA ILE A 436 1.64 -8.25 -3.46
C ILE A 436 1.69 -7.78 -4.92
N THR A 437 0.90 -8.43 -5.77
CA THR A 437 0.61 -7.97 -7.14
C THR A 437 -0.88 -7.75 -7.30
N TYR A 438 -1.27 -6.64 -7.94
CA TYR A 438 -2.67 -6.31 -8.18
C TYR A 438 -3.05 -6.62 -9.62
N GLY A 439 -4.06 -7.47 -9.79
CA GLY A 439 -4.69 -7.70 -11.09
C GLY A 439 -5.50 -6.47 -11.50
N THR A 440 -5.33 -5.99 -12.73
CA THR A 440 -6.17 -4.95 -13.31
C THR A 440 -7.08 -5.54 -14.37
N MET A 441 -8.25 -4.92 -14.58
CA MET A 441 -9.14 -5.32 -15.67
C MET A 441 -8.55 -4.86 -17.00
N ALA A 442 -7.78 -5.75 -17.65
CA ALA A 442 -7.25 -5.51 -18.99
C ALA A 442 -8.38 -5.30 -20.02
N ALA A 443 -8.09 -4.67 -21.15
CA ALA A 443 -9.09 -4.27 -22.15
C ALA A 443 -10.05 -5.41 -22.57
N LYS A 444 -9.54 -6.63 -22.79
CA LYS A 444 -10.38 -7.78 -23.12
C LYS A 444 -11.22 -8.27 -21.95
N ALA A 445 -10.69 -8.21 -20.73
CA ALA A 445 -11.38 -8.64 -19.51
C ALA A 445 -12.53 -7.69 -19.19
N VAL A 446 -12.29 -6.37 -19.19
CA VAL A 446 -13.33 -5.38 -18.88
C VAL A 446 -14.50 -5.44 -19.87
N ILE A 447 -14.25 -5.65 -21.17
CA ILE A 447 -15.33 -5.83 -22.16
C ILE A 447 -16.20 -7.04 -21.80
N ARG A 448 -15.56 -8.16 -21.44
CA ARG A 448 -16.25 -9.41 -21.04
C ARG A 448 -17.08 -9.22 -19.78
N ASP A 449 -16.51 -8.59 -18.77
CA ASP A 449 -17.16 -8.39 -17.48
C ASP A 449 -18.34 -7.41 -17.57
N VAL A 450 -18.16 -6.28 -18.26
CA VAL A 450 -19.25 -5.32 -18.50
C VAL A 450 -20.35 -5.93 -19.35
N GLY A 451 -20.00 -6.65 -20.42
CA GLY A 451 -20.99 -7.32 -21.27
C GLY A 451 -21.82 -8.35 -20.50
N ARG A 452 -21.21 -9.10 -19.59
CA ARG A 452 -21.90 -10.04 -18.68
C ARG A 452 -22.88 -9.30 -17.77
N VAL A 453 -22.45 -8.20 -17.15
CA VAL A 453 -23.28 -7.43 -16.21
C VAL A 453 -24.46 -6.74 -16.90
N LEU A 454 -24.30 -6.35 -18.17
CA LEU A 454 -25.37 -5.86 -19.04
C LEU A 454 -26.33 -6.97 -19.53
N GLY A 455 -26.07 -8.24 -19.19
CA GLY A 455 -26.92 -9.37 -19.56
C GLY A 455 -26.69 -9.90 -20.97
N HIS A 456 -25.59 -9.53 -21.63
CA HIS A 456 -25.28 -10.05 -22.97
C HIS A 456 -24.70 -11.47 -22.92
N PRO A 457 -25.05 -12.35 -23.88
CA PRO A 457 -24.47 -13.69 -23.97
C PRO A 457 -22.96 -13.66 -24.25
N TYR A 458 -22.21 -14.61 -23.67
CA TYR A 458 -20.75 -14.69 -23.81
C TYR A 458 -20.28 -14.63 -25.28
N GLY A 459 -20.95 -15.33 -26.20
CA GLY A 459 -20.57 -15.35 -27.61
C GLY A 459 -20.71 -14.00 -28.35
N PHE A 460 -21.59 -13.11 -27.87
CA PHE A 460 -21.68 -11.74 -28.38
C PHE A 460 -20.49 -10.92 -27.88
N VAL A 461 -20.23 -10.98 -26.58
CA VAL A 461 -19.20 -10.16 -25.93
C VAL A 461 -17.78 -10.60 -26.31
N ASP A 462 -17.54 -11.91 -26.43
CA ASP A 462 -16.24 -12.46 -26.82
C ASP A 462 -15.86 -12.06 -28.27
N ARG A 463 -16.85 -11.90 -29.14
CA ARG A 463 -16.63 -11.40 -30.51
C ARG A 463 -16.06 -9.98 -30.50
N ILE A 464 -16.56 -9.13 -29.61
CA ILE A 464 -16.07 -7.76 -29.43
C ILE A 464 -14.68 -7.79 -28.78
N ALA A 465 -14.51 -8.57 -27.70
CA ALA A 465 -13.23 -8.67 -26.99
C ALA A 465 -12.08 -9.17 -27.90
N LYS A 466 -12.37 -10.06 -28.86
CA LYS A 466 -11.39 -10.54 -29.84
C LYS A 466 -10.94 -9.50 -30.87
N GLN A 467 -11.69 -8.42 -31.06
CA GLN A 467 -11.29 -7.31 -31.93
C GLN A 467 -10.19 -6.44 -31.29
N VAL A 468 -10.00 -6.54 -29.96
CA VAL A 468 -8.93 -5.82 -29.27
C VAL A 468 -7.57 -6.46 -29.61
N PRO A 469 -6.60 -5.68 -30.13
CA PRO A 469 -5.24 -6.17 -30.37
C PRO A 469 -4.58 -6.71 -29.09
N PHE A 470 -3.56 -7.55 -29.24
CA PHE A 470 -2.77 -8.05 -28.10
C PHE A 470 -1.72 -7.04 -27.63
N GLU A 471 -1.25 -6.14 -28.50
CA GLU A 471 -0.24 -5.12 -28.19
C GLU A 471 -0.87 -3.73 -28.21
N VAL A 472 -0.53 -2.92 -27.20
CA VAL A 472 -0.92 -1.51 -27.11
C VAL A 472 -0.01 -0.70 -28.04
N GLY A 473 -0.57 -0.07 -29.08
CA GLY A 473 0.17 0.89 -29.93
C GLY A 473 0.37 0.51 -31.39
N ILE A 474 -0.24 -0.59 -31.87
CA ILE A 474 -0.31 -0.89 -33.31
C ILE A 474 -1.73 -0.57 -33.79
N THR A 475 -1.88 0.56 -34.48
CA THR A 475 -3.06 0.92 -35.30
C THR A 475 -3.01 0.23 -36.65
#